data_AF-H3H6R9-F1
#
_entry.id   AF-H3H6R9-F1
#
_cell.length_a   1.000
_cell.length_b   1.000
_cell.length_c   1.000
_cell.angle_alpha   90.00
_cell.angle_beta   90.00
_cell.angle_gamma   90.00
#
_symmetry.space_group_name_H-M   'P 1'
#
loop_
_entity.id
_entity.type
_entity.pdbx_description
1 polymer ?
#
loop_
_entity_poly.entity_id
_entity_poly.type
_entity_poly.pdbx_seq_one_letter_code
_entity_poly.pdbx_strand_id
1 'polypeptide(L)'
;MYLRLVLGEHRRLRAQIERGQEAAIKDALEFKRINGDLRREWKFVCAHWHQEVTSALAKANEIKASDQDEVQALKSRYQDQIDALEAEKSELKARVDDAETQVGILKKRLDDSTMNPWTLSAFMQKHADVPGNWDRLHDLFVHCVNGCVPPSAWDTVVNITAMDQRKAPIPTFPASRLAVPVPKPPVSNPVILDLTSPSGIQESKPHSGDKSSQKSPTPKSLKKTKSPKVQRRPSTHHPGCDSVRKAGEKTTISKEAACKMLPGRVIWKEVRPDVRQIILAGIKYETAMRRLDQDKPAHGFFRQPQLVKMLVSMMYWRRLDLTPWA
;
A
#
# COMPACT_ATOMS: atom_id res chain seq x y z
N MET A 1 -72.85 -16.01 -102.54
CA MET A 1 -71.91 -16.73 -101.63
C MET A 1 -70.98 -15.79 -100.84
N TYR A 2 -70.45 -14.72 -101.44
CA TYR A 2 -69.42 -13.85 -100.85
C TYR A 2 -69.79 -13.18 -99.51
N LEU A 3 -71.02 -12.66 -99.38
CA LEU A 3 -71.51 -12.01 -98.15
C LEU A 3 -71.48 -12.90 -96.91
N ARG A 4 -71.73 -14.21 -97.04
CA ARG A 4 -71.69 -15.16 -95.90
C ARG A 4 -70.27 -15.36 -95.38
N LEU A 5 -69.27 -15.38 -96.28
CA LEU A 5 -67.87 -15.57 -95.92
C LEU A 5 -67.32 -14.33 -95.18
N VAL A 6 -67.62 -13.13 -95.70
CA VAL A 6 -67.22 -11.86 -95.07
C VAL A 6 -67.86 -11.70 -93.69
N LEU A 7 -69.14 -12.06 -93.54
CA LEU A 7 -69.80 -12.07 -92.23
C LEU A 7 -69.20 -13.09 -91.26
N GLY A 8 -68.74 -14.25 -91.75
CA GLY A 8 -68.05 -15.26 -90.95
C GLY A 8 -66.72 -14.75 -90.40
N GLU A 9 -65.87 -14.17 -91.26
CA GLU A 9 -64.59 -13.59 -90.82
C GLU A 9 -64.79 -12.38 -89.91
N HIS A 10 -65.78 -11.52 -90.19
CA HIS A 10 -66.11 -10.42 -89.29
C HIS A 10 -66.51 -10.93 -87.90
N ARG A 11 -67.33 -11.99 -87.79
CA ARG A 11 -67.68 -12.58 -86.49
C ARG A 11 -66.46 -13.18 -85.80
N ARG A 12 -65.58 -13.85 -86.55
CA ARG A 12 -64.35 -14.45 -86.03
C ARG A 12 -63.41 -13.40 -85.43
N LEU A 13 -63.16 -12.31 -86.15
CA LEU A 13 -62.33 -11.20 -85.69
C LEU A 13 -62.96 -10.52 -84.46
N ARG A 14 -64.28 -10.28 -84.48
CA ARG A 14 -65.00 -9.73 -83.33
C ARG A 14 -64.83 -10.62 -82.08
N ALA A 15 -65.03 -11.93 -82.22
CA ALA A 15 -64.87 -12.88 -81.12
C ALA A 15 -63.41 -13.01 -80.65
N GLN A 16 -62.41 -12.72 -81.49
CA GLN A 16 -61.01 -12.66 -81.07
C GLN A 16 -60.72 -11.38 -80.29
N ILE A 17 -61.25 -10.24 -80.73
CA ILE A 17 -61.12 -8.96 -80.03
C ILE A 17 -61.79 -9.03 -78.66
N GLU A 18 -63.02 -9.55 -78.59
CA GLU A 18 -63.77 -9.72 -77.33
C GLU A 18 -63.02 -10.63 -76.34
N ARG A 19 -62.50 -11.78 -76.80
CA ARG A 19 -61.68 -12.67 -75.95
C ARG A 19 -60.37 -12.02 -75.48
N GLY A 20 -59.71 -11.25 -76.34
CA GLY A 20 -58.50 -10.50 -75.97
C GLY A 20 -58.80 -9.42 -74.93
N GLN A 21 -59.93 -8.72 -75.07
CA GLN A 21 -60.39 -7.73 -74.11
C GLN A 21 -60.77 -8.37 -72.76
N GLU A 22 -61.49 -9.49 -72.77
CA GLU A 22 -61.83 -10.22 -71.53
C GLU A 22 -60.60 -10.72 -70.78
N ALA A 23 -59.59 -11.25 -71.49
CA ALA A 23 -58.33 -11.67 -70.87
C ALA A 23 -57.59 -10.47 -70.25
N ALA A 24 -57.45 -9.37 -70.98
CA ALA A 24 -56.81 -8.16 -70.47
C ALA A 24 -57.54 -7.57 -69.24
N ILE A 25 -58.88 -7.62 -69.21
CA ILE A 25 -59.68 -7.18 -68.05
C ILE A 25 -59.43 -8.09 -66.86
N LYS A 26 -59.38 -9.42 -67.06
CA LYS A 26 -59.09 -10.37 -65.98
C LYS A 26 -57.69 -10.16 -65.40
N ASP A 27 -56.68 -10.02 -66.25
CA ASP A 27 -55.31 -9.75 -65.84
C ASP A 27 -55.23 -8.42 -65.06
N ALA A 28 -55.88 -7.36 -65.55
CA ALA A 28 -55.91 -6.07 -64.87
C ALA A 28 -56.56 -6.14 -63.48
N LEU A 29 -57.62 -6.94 -63.32
CA LEU A 29 -58.26 -7.18 -62.02
C LEU A 29 -57.37 -7.98 -61.08
N GLU A 30 -56.66 -8.99 -61.58
CA GLU A 30 -55.69 -9.77 -60.82
C GLU A 30 -54.53 -8.87 -60.34
N PHE A 31 -53.92 -8.09 -61.22
CA PHE A 31 -52.87 -7.14 -60.87
C PHE A 31 -53.33 -6.15 -59.80
N LYS A 32 -54.56 -5.64 -59.91
CA LYS A 32 -55.13 -4.73 -58.91
C LYS A 32 -55.29 -5.41 -57.55
N ARG A 33 -55.71 -6.68 -57.52
CA ARG A 33 -55.80 -7.48 -56.29
C ARG A 33 -54.41 -7.69 -55.67
N ILE A 34 -53.45 -8.19 -56.45
CA ILE A 34 -52.08 -8.44 -55.99
C ILE A 34 -51.44 -7.16 -55.45
N ASN A 35 -51.59 -6.04 -56.15
CA ASN A 35 -51.03 -4.76 -55.71
C ASN A 35 -51.70 -4.25 -54.42
N GLY A 36 -53.00 -4.53 -54.24
CA GLY A 36 -53.71 -4.29 -52.99
C GLY A 36 -53.18 -5.13 -51.83
N ASP A 37 -52.91 -6.41 -52.07
CA ASP A 37 -52.34 -7.34 -51.09
C ASP A 37 -50.92 -6.93 -50.70
N LEU A 38 -50.07 -6.66 -51.70
CA LEU A 38 -48.70 -6.20 -51.48
C LEU A 38 -48.65 -4.90 -50.69
N ARG A 39 -49.58 -3.96 -50.94
CA ARG A 39 -49.68 -2.72 -50.18
C ARG A 39 -50.06 -2.97 -48.71
N ARG A 40 -50.91 -3.95 -48.43
CA ARG A 40 -51.28 -4.33 -47.05
C ARG A 40 -50.09 -4.96 -46.33
N GLU A 41 -49.44 -5.92 -46.97
CA GLU A 41 -48.23 -6.57 -46.44
C GLU A 41 -47.11 -5.56 -46.18
N TRP A 42 -46.87 -4.65 -47.12
CA TRP A 42 -45.88 -3.58 -46.95
C TRP A 42 -46.19 -2.73 -45.71
N LYS A 43 -47.44 -2.33 -45.51
CA LYS A 43 -47.85 -1.56 -44.33
C LYS A 43 -47.67 -2.35 -43.03
N PHE A 44 -48.02 -3.64 -43.05
CA PHE A 44 -47.86 -4.52 -41.90
C PHE A 44 -46.37 -4.66 -41.52
N VAL A 45 -45.51 -4.94 -42.50
CA VAL A 45 -44.06 -5.05 -42.29
C VAL A 45 -43.47 -3.73 -41.79
N CYS A 46 -43.88 -2.59 -42.35
CA CYS A 46 -43.48 -1.27 -41.85
C CYS A 46 -43.85 -1.08 -40.37
N ALA A 47 -45.10 -1.40 -40.00
CA ALA A 47 -45.59 -1.26 -38.64
C ALA A 47 -44.86 -2.20 -37.67
N HIS A 48 -44.65 -3.46 -38.07
CA HIS A 48 -43.92 -4.45 -37.29
C HIS A 48 -42.49 -3.98 -36.99
N TRP A 49 -41.73 -3.58 -38.01
CA TRP A 49 -40.36 -3.10 -37.80
C TRP A 49 -40.31 -1.80 -37.01
N HIS A 50 -41.28 -0.90 -37.19
CA HIS A 50 -41.36 0.30 -36.36
C HIS A 50 -41.58 -0.05 -34.88
N GLN A 51 -42.44 -1.01 -34.58
CA GLN A 51 -42.68 -1.49 -33.23
C GLN A 51 -41.44 -2.19 -32.65
N GLU A 52 -40.77 -3.02 -33.42
CA GLU A 52 -39.54 -3.70 -32.97
C GLU A 52 -38.41 -2.69 -32.68
N VAL A 53 -38.20 -1.70 -33.55
CA VAL A 53 -37.19 -0.67 -33.33
C VAL A 53 -37.51 0.18 -32.10
N THR A 54 -38.78 0.56 -31.91
CA THR A 54 -39.18 1.36 -30.73
C THR A 54 -39.08 0.55 -29.44
N SER A 55 -39.45 -0.74 -29.44
CA SER A 55 -39.28 -1.63 -28.28
C SER A 55 -37.81 -1.84 -27.94
N ALA A 56 -36.97 -2.11 -28.94
CA ALA A 56 -35.54 -2.28 -28.75
C ALA A 56 -34.88 -0.99 -28.21
N LEU A 57 -35.28 0.17 -28.71
CA LEU A 57 -34.81 1.46 -28.22
C LEU A 57 -35.22 1.71 -26.77
N ALA A 58 -36.45 1.38 -26.40
CA ALA A 58 -36.92 1.51 -25.01
C ALA A 58 -36.10 0.63 -24.05
N LYS A 59 -35.88 -0.65 -24.41
CA LYS A 59 -35.04 -1.57 -23.63
C LYS A 59 -33.60 -1.08 -23.50
N ALA A 60 -33.02 -0.56 -24.59
CA ALA A 60 -31.68 0.00 -24.57
C ALA A 60 -31.56 1.21 -23.63
N ASN A 61 -32.58 2.08 -23.61
CA ASN A 61 -32.62 3.23 -22.71
C ASN A 61 -32.80 2.82 -21.25
N GLU A 62 -33.62 1.79 -20.99
CA GLU A 62 -33.82 1.25 -19.63
C GLU A 62 -32.52 0.64 -19.08
N ILE A 63 -31.83 -0.18 -19.87
CA ILE A 63 -30.51 -0.73 -19.50
C ILE A 63 -29.52 0.40 -19.23
N LYS A 64 -29.46 1.39 -20.13
CA LYS A 64 -28.56 2.54 -19.96
C LYS A 64 -28.85 3.33 -18.68
N ALA A 65 -30.13 3.51 -18.33
CA ALA A 65 -30.52 4.18 -17.10
C ALA A 65 -30.12 3.36 -15.87
N SER A 66 -30.39 2.06 -15.88
CA SER A 66 -29.97 1.14 -14.81
C SER A 66 -28.45 1.14 -14.60
N ASP A 67 -27.68 1.04 -15.68
CA ASP A 67 -26.21 1.09 -15.63
C ASP A 67 -25.72 2.43 -15.07
N GLN A 68 -26.37 3.53 -15.44
CA GLN A 68 -26.03 4.85 -14.93
C GLN A 68 -26.30 4.97 -13.42
N ASP A 69 -27.41 4.42 -12.94
CA ASP A 69 -27.75 4.40 -11.52
C ASP A 69 -26.80 3.51 -10.71
N GLU A 70 -26.42 2.34 -11.23
CA GLU A 70 -25.43 1.46 -10.61
C GLU A 70 -24.05 2.12 -10.50
N VAL A 71 -23.58 2.75 -11.56
CA VAL A 71 -22.31 3.50 -11.56
C VAL A 71 -22.37 4.64 -10.56
N GLN A 72 -23.50 5.35 -10.48
CA GLN A 72 -23.66 6.43 -9.53
C GLN A 72 -23.68 5.93 -8.08
N ALA A 73 -24.35 4.81 -7.80
CA ALA A 73 -24.36 4.18 -6.48
C ALA A 73 -22.96 3.71 -6.05
N LEU A 74 -22.22 3.07 -6.97
CA LEU A 74 -20.83 2.68 -6.74
C LEU A 74 -19.95 3.89 -6.44
N LYS A 75 -20.11 4.98 -7.19
CA LYS A 75 -19.36 6.22 -6.97
C LYS A 75 -19.63 6.80 -5.58
N SER A 76 -20.90 6.89 -5.16
CA SER A 76 -21.25 7.36 -3.82
C SER A 76 -20.64 6.48 -2.74
N ARG A 77 -20.72 5.16 -2.87
CA ARG A 77 -20.13 4.23 -1.90
C ARG A 77 -18.62 4.39 -1.77
N TYR A 78 -17.90 4.56 -2.88
CA TYR A 78 -16.46 4.80 -2.82
C TYR A 78 -16.13 6.16 -2.21
N GLN A 79 -16.97 7.17 -2.46
CA GLN A 79 -16.82 8.47 -1.80
C GLN A 79 -16.97 8.35 -0.29
N ASP A 80 -18.00 7.65 0.18
CA ASP A 80 -18.21 7.41 1.62
C ASP A 80 -17.02 6.67 2.26
N GLN A 81 -16.43 5.71 1.54
CA GLN A 81 -15.22 5.00 1.99
C GLN A 81 -13.99 5.91 2.07
N ILE A 82 -13.81 6.81 1.10
CA ILE A 82 -12.72 7.79 1.11
C ILE A 82 -12.90 8.70 2.33
N ASP A 83 -14.09 9.24 2.53
CA ASP A 83 -14.38 10.15 3.64
C ASP A 83 -14.17 9.47 5.00
N ALA A 84 -14.59 8.20 5.14
CA ALA A 84 -14.36 7.40 6.34
C ALA A 84 -12.86 7.15 6.61
N LEU A 85 -12.09 6.81 5.57
CA LEU A 85 -10.63 6.60 5.70
C LEU A 85 -9.91 7.92 6.01
N GLU A 86 -10.37 9.04 5.47
CA GLU A 86 -9.82 10.36 5.81
C GLU A 86 -10.10 10.76 7.26
N ALA A 87 -11.28 10.41 7.78
CA ALA A 87 -11.63 10.58 9.19
C ALA A 87 -10.73 9.72 10.10
N GLU A 88 -10.58 8.42 9.79
CA GLU A 88 -9.71 7.52 10.56
C GLU A 88 -8.24 7.99 10.54
N LYS A 89 -7.74 8.42 9.37
CA LYS A 89 -6.40 8.99 9.26
C LYS A 89 -6.23 10.23 10.14
N SER A 90 -7.25 11.08 10.22
CA SER A 90 -7.22 12.27 11.06
C SER A 90 -7.23 11.92 12.54
N GLU A 91 -7.99 10.90 12.94
CA GLU A 91 -8.01 10.38 14.31
C GLU A 91 -6.65 9.76 14.70
N LEU A 92 -6.10 8.90 13.84
CA LEU A 92 -4.79 8.29 14.08
C LEU A 92 -3.69 9.34 14.19
N LYS A 93 -3.76 10.38 13.35
CA LYS A 93 -2.82 11.51 13.44
C LYS A 93 -2.94 12.23 14.78
N ALA A 94 -4.16 12.51 15.26
CA ALA A 94 -4.35 13.13 16.56
C ALA A 94 -3.82 12.26 17.71
N ARG A 95 -3.97 10.93 17.63
CA ARG A 95 -3.40 10.01 18.62
C ARG A 95 -1.87 9.99 18.60
N VAL A 96 -1.26 10.06 17.43
CA VAL A 96 0.20 10.17 17.29
C VAL A 96 0.68 11.48 17.91
N ASP A 97 0.03 12.60 17.60
CA ASP A 97 0.39 13.91 18.15
C ASP A 97 0.27 13.89 19.70
N ASP A 98 -0.80 13.32 20.26
CA ASP A 98 -0.96 13.16 21.72
C ASP A 98 0.15 12.29 22.33
N ALA A 99 0.45 11.13 21.75
CA ALA A 99 1.52 10.25 22.22
C ALA A 99 2.89 10.94 22.16
N GLU A 100 3.17 11.72 21.11
CA GLU A 100 4.39 12.52 21.00
C GLU A 100 4.47 13.57 22.12
N THR A 101 3.35 14.22 22.48
CA THR A 101 3.34 15.15 23.61
C THR A 101 3.61 14.45 24.94
N GLN A 102 3.05 13.25 25.16
CA GLN A 102 3.30 12.46 26.37
C GLN A 102 4.76 12.04 26.48
N VAL A 103 5.35 11.56 25.38
CA VAL A 103 6.78 11.23 25.31
C VAL A 103 7.64 12.46 25.61
N GLY A 104 7.28 13.63 25.08
CA GLY A 104 7.96 14.89 25.38
C GLY A 104 7.91 15.25 26.86
N ILE A 105 6.76 15.09 27.52
CA ILE A 105 6.60 15.31 28.96
C ILE A 105 7.44 14.32 29.76
N LEU A 106 7.37 13.03 29.43
CA LEU A 106 8.14 11.99 30.12
C LEU A 106 9.64 12.21 29.97
N LYS A 107 10.10 12.58 28.78
CA LYS A 107 11.51 12.91 28.53
C LYS A 107 11.95 14.09 29.38
N LYS A 108 11.15 15.17 29.45
CA LYS A 108 11.46 16.31 30.32
C LYS A 108 11.53 15.90 31.80
N ARG A 109 10.58 15.09 32.29
CA ARG A 109 10.61 14.58 33.67
C ARG A 109 11.83 13.70 33.92
N LEU A 110 12.24 12.90 32.95
CA LEU A 110 13.46 12.10 33.03
C LEU A 110 14.69 13.02 33.11
N ASP A 111 14.80 14.01 32.24
CA ASP A 111 15.90 14.98 32.25
C ASP A 111 15.94 15.76 33.58
N ASP A 112 14.78 16.16 34.12
CA ASP A 112 14.66 16.85 35.42
C ASP A 112 14.95 15.93 36.63
N SER A 113 14.70 14.62 36.52
CA SER A 113 14.89 13.63 37.61
C SER A 113 16.23 12.90 37.56
N THR A 114 16.98 13.04 36.48
CA THR A 114 18.31 12.46 36.36
C THR A 114 19.20 13.06 37.44
N MET A 115 19.35 12.34 38.55
CA MET A 115 20.15 12.75 39.69
C MET A 115 21.57 12.98 39.18
N ASN A 116 22.03 14.23 39.25
CA ASN A 116 23.39 14.55 38.81
C ASN A 116 24.37 13.71 39.64
N PRO A 117 25.28 12.94 39.00
CA PRO A 117 26.27 12.13 39.70
C PRO A 117 27.08 12.92 40.73
N TRP A 118 27.34 14.21 40.47
CA TRP A 118 27.97 15.13 41.43
C TRP A 118 27.13 15.43 42.66
N THR A 119 25.81 15.52 42.51
CA THR A 119 24.90 15.76 43.64
C THR A 119 24.79 14.52 44.52
N LEU A 120 24.77 13.32 43.93
CA LEU A 120 24.79 12.06 44.68
C LEU A 120 26.12 11.85 45.40
N SER A 121 27.25 12.05 44.72
CA SER A 121 28.57 11.92 45.34
C SER A 121 28.75 12.91 46.50
N ALA A 122 28.37 14.18 46.32
CA ALA A 122 28.41 15.19 47.39
C ALA A 122 27.49 14.84 48.57
N PHE A 123 26.29 14.30 48.30
CA PHE A 123 25.37 13.84 49.34
C PHE A 123 25.98 12.68 50.14
N MET A 124 26.54 11.67 49.46
CA MET A 124 27.19 10.54 50.13
C MET A 124 28.42 10.98 50.92
N GLN A 125 29.25 11.89 50.39
CA GLN A 125 30.42 12.43 51.11
C GLN A 125 30.02 13.16 52.41
N LYS A 126 28.85 13.82 52.42
CA LYS A 126 28.36 14.60 53.56
C LYS A 126 27.68 13.73 54.62
N HIS A 127 27.04 12.63 54.21
CA HIS A 127 26.16 11.84 55.06
C HIS A 127 26.61 10.40 55.30
N ALA A 128 27.68 9.94 54.63
CA ALA A 128 28.25 8.61 54.78
C ALA A 128 29.76 8.68 54.95
N ASP A 129 30.27 7.94 55.93
CA ASP A 129 31.71 7.81 56.21
C ASP A 129 32.24 6.61 55.41
N VAL A 130 32.28 6.74 54.08
CA VAL A 130 32.73 5.64 53.19
C VAL A 130 34.22 5.85 52.88
N PRO A 131 35.13 5.00 53.41
CA PRO A 131 36.51 4.99 52.97
C PRO A 131 36.59 4.43 51.55
N GLY A 132 37.06 5.22 50.58
CA GLY A 132 37.15 4.77 49.19
C GLY A 132 37.64 5.82 48.19
N ASN A 133 37.93 5.36 46.97
CA ASN A 133 38.30 6.21 45.84
C ASN A 133 37.02 6.75 45.16
N TRP A 134 36.56 7.91 45.63
CA TRP A 134 35.32 8.55 45.19
C TRP A 134 35.34 9.02 43.74
N ASP A 135 36.48 9.50 43.24
CA ASP A 135 36.62 9.92 41.84
C ASP A 135 36.36 8.75 40.89
N ARG A 136 36.87 7.56 41.23
CA ARG A 136 36.64 6.34 40.45
C ARG A 136 35.18 5.86 40.51
N LEU A 137 34.52 5.98 41.67
CA LEU A 137 33.09 5.65 41.79
C LEU A 137 32.22 6.62 41.00
N HIS A 138 32.57 7.90 41.01
CA HIS A 138 31.91 8.92 40.21
C HIS A 138 32.01 8.62 38.71
N ASP A 139 33.21 8.34 38.21
CA ASP A 139 33.41 8.03 36.80
C ASP A 139 32.63 6.78 36.37
N LEU A 140 32.49 5.80 37.27
CA LEU A 140 31.63 4.64 37.04
C LEU A 140 30.14 5.01 36.91
N PHE A 141 29.63 5.95 37.72
CA PHE A 141 28.28 6.46 37.58
C PHE A 141 28.09 7.24 36.27
N VAL A 142 29.08 8.04 35.86
CA VAL A 142 29.05 8.74 34.56
C VAL A 142 28.99 7.76 33.40
N HIS A 143 29.78 6.67 33.44
CA HIS A 143 29.71 5.61 32.45
C HIS A 143 28.35 4.91 32.43
N CYS A 144 27.77 4.63 33.60
CA CYS A 144 26.44 4.03 33.73
C CYS A 144 25.33 4.92 33.14
N VAL A 145 25.34 6.22 33.43
CA VAL A 145 24.35 7.18 32.89
C VAL A 145 24.49 7.34 31.38
N ASN A 146 25.72 7.35 30.86
CA ASN A 146 26.00 7.47 29.43
C ASN A 146 25.88 6.14 28.65
N GLY A 147 25.53 5.03 29.32
CA GLY A 147 25.45 3.70 28.70
C GLY A 147 26.78 3.21 28.10
N CYS A 148 27.90 3.72 28.60
CA CYS A 148 29.25 3.39 28.13
C CYS A 148 29.86 2.29 29.00
N VAL A 149 30.63 1.39 28.39
CA VAL A 149 31.33 0.33 29.12
C VAL A 149 32.54 0.95 29.84
N PRO A 150 32.70 0.76 31.17
CA PRO A 150 33.88 1.25 31.88
C PRO A 150 35.16 0.51 31.45
N PRO A 151 36.35 1.10 31.64
CA PRO A 151 37.63 0.48 31.26
C PRO A 151 37.82 -0.91 31.88
N SER A 152 38.28 -1.89 31.10
CA SER A 152 38.40 -3.30 31.54
C SER A 152 39.42 -3.53 32.66
N ALA A 153 40.31 -2.56 32.92
CA ALA A 153 41.25 -2.59 34.04
C ALA A 153 40.59 -2.26 35.39
N TRP A 154 39.31 -1.87 35.40
CA TRP A 154 38.58 -1.53 36.62
C TRP A 154 37.84 -2.73 37.16
N ASP A 155 38.41 -3.38 38.17
CA ASP A 155 37.67 -4.30 39.04
C ASP A 155 37.25 -3.53 40.30
N THR A 156 35.94 -3.29 40.46
CA THR A 156 35.41 -2.44 41.55
C THR A 156 34.54 -3.30 42.45
N VAL A 157 35.01 -3.55 43.68
CA VAL A 157 34.24 -4.25 44.72
C VAL A 157 33.63 -3.21 45.67
N VAL A 158 32.29 -3.16 45.72
CA VAL A 158 31.55 -2.24 46.62
C VAL A 158 31.04 -3.04 47.81
N ASN A 159 31.66 -2.87 48.98
CA ASN A 159 31.17 -3.45 50.23
C ASN A 159 30.28 -2.43 50.96
N ILE A 160 28.99 -2.73 51.11
CA ILE A 160 28.04 -1.90 51.86
C ILE A 160 27.82 -2.55 53.23
N THR A 161 28.41 -1.96 54.26
CA THR A 161 28.19 -2.35 55.66
C THR A 161 27.32 -1.31 56.35
N ALA A 162 26.20 -1.72 56.94
CA ALA A 162 25.33 -0.83 57.70
C ALA A 162 26.08 -0.27 58.93
N MET A 163 26.00 1.05 59.13
CA MET A 163 26.77 1.81 60.13
C MET A 163 26.41 1.53 61.60
N ASP A 164 25.44 0.63 61.87
CA ASP A 164 25.08 0.22 63.23
C ASP A 164 26.20 -0.58 63.92
N GLN A 165 27.23 -1.01 63.18
CA GLN A 165 28.33 -1.82 63.68
C GLN A 165 29.66 -1.04 63.73
N ARG A 166 29.73 0.07 64.49
CA ARG A 166 30.97 0.87 64.70
C ARG A 166 32.11 0.16 65.47
N LYS A 167 32.22 -1.17 65.45
CA LYS A 167 33.29 -1.90 66.15
C LYS A 167 33.90 -3.08 65.38
N ALA A 168 33.90 -3.05 64.05
CA ALA A 168 34.71 -4.00 63.27
C ALA A 168 35.90 -3.27 62.61
N PRO A 169 37.15 -3.69 62.88
CA PRO A 169 38.32 -3.17 62.16
C PRO A 169 38.22 -3.49 60.67
N ILE A 170 38.54 -2.51 59.82
CA ILE A 170 38.57 -2.66 58.36
C ILE A 170 39.66 -3.68 57.98
N PRO A 171 39.37 -4.72 57.16
CA PRO A 171 40.42 -5.61 56.65
C PRO A 171 41.31 -4.86 55.67
N THR A 172 42.63 -4.94 55.88
CA THR A 172 43.63 -4.42 54.93
C THR A 172 43.55 -5.22 53.63
N PHE A 173 43.52 -4.53 52.48
CA PHE A 173 43.49 -5.13 51.14
C PHE A 173 44.62 -6.16 50.95
N PRO A 174 44.35 -7.40 50.51
CA PRO A 174 45.41 -8.32 50.14
C PRO A 174 45.87 -8.06 48.69
N ALA A 175 47.14 -7.71 48.53
CA ALA A 175 47.82 -7.85 47.25
C ALA A 175 48.02 -9.35 46.96
N SER A 176 47.39 -9.84 45.89
CA SER A 176 47.64 -11.11 45.18
C SER A 176 47.79 -12.39 46.02
N ARG A 177 46.81 -13.30 45.93
CA ARG A 177 47.07 -14.74 46.00
C ARG A 177 46.26 -15.50 44.95
N LEU A 178 46.99 -16.03 43.98
CA LEU A 178 46.65 -17.19 43.17
C LEU A 178 46.39 -18.41 44.08
N ALA A 179 45.60 -19.35 43.54
CA ALA A 179 45.34 -20.71 44.00
C ALA A 179 44.09 -20.94 44.87
N VAL A 180 43.07 -21.49 44.19
CA VAL A 180 41.90 -22.20 44.73
C VAL A 180 42.36 -23.51 45.40
N PRO A 181 41.73 -23.94 46.52
CA PRO A 181 40.84 -25.11 46.42
C PRO A 181 39.51 -24.96 47.18
N VAL A 182 38.46 -25.53 46.56
CA VAL A 182 37.08 -25.68 47.05
C VAL A 182 36.97 -26.68 48.21
N PRO A 183 36.10 -26.42 49.21
CA PRO A 183 35.22 -27.49 49.73
C PRO A 183 33.72 -27.14 49.74
N LYS A 184 32.89 -28.20 49.68
CA LYS A 184 31.42 -28.27 49.49
C LYS A 184 30.57 -27.95 50.75
N PRO A 185 29.23 -27.80 50.63
CA PRO A 185 28.39 -26.89 51.43
C PRO A 185 27.60 -27.59 52.57
N PRO A 186 26.90 -26.80 53.42
CA PRO A 186 25.64 -27.24 54.01
C PRO A 186 24.46 -26.31 53.69
N VAL A 187 23.29 -26.95 53.65
CA VAL A 187 21.97 -26.52 53.21
C VAL A 187 21.28 -25.59 54.23
N SER A 188 20.63 -24.51 53.77
CA SER A 188 19.37 -24.02 54.36
C SER A 188 18.65 -23.03 53.42
N ASN A 189 17.57 -23.53 52.81
CA ASN A 189 16.31 -22.90 52.38
C ASN A 189 16.30 -21.48 51.74
N PRO A 190 15.81 -21.33 50.49
CA PRO A 190 15.42 -20.03 49.94
C PRO A 190 13.99 -19.66 50.36
N VAL A 191 13.81 -18.54 51.06
CA VAL A 191 12.51 -17.88 51.16
C VAL A 191 12.29 -17.09 49.86
N ILE A 192 11.45 -17.64 49.00
CA ILE A 192 10.91 -16.95 47.82
C ILE A 192 9.85 -15.99 48.35
N LEU A 193 10.10 -14.67 48.27
CA LEU A 193 9.06 -13.66 48.48
C LEU A 193 8.53 -13.25 47.10
N ASP A 194 7.41 -13.86 46.75
CA ASP A 194 6.55 -13.55 45.63
C ASP A 194 5.77 -12.25 45.91
N LEU A 195 5.84 -11.28 45.01
CA LEU A 195 5.08 -10.03 45.07
C LEU A 195 4.11 -9.97 43.88
N THR A 196 3.06 -10.77 44.00
CA THR A 196 1.81 -10.53 43.27
C THR A 196 1.02 -9.44 44.03
N SER A 197 0.75 -8.32 43.36
CA SER A 197 -0.09 -7.14 43.73
C SER A 197 -1.51 -7.53 44.23
N PRO A 198 -2.44 -6.61 44.67
CA PRO A 198 -2.49 -5.13 44.58
C PRO A 198 -3.14 -4.39 45.80
N SER A 199 -3.29 -3.05 45.66
CA SER A 199 -4.49 -2.25 46.06
C SER A 199 -4.37 -1.19 47.16
N GLY A 200 -4.77 0.05 46.78
CA GLY A 200 -5.58 1.01 47.54
C GLY A 200 -4.83 2.12 48.32
N ILE A 201 -5.37 3.32 48.55
CA ILE A 201 -6.63 3.99 48.19
C ILE A 201 -6.52 5.45 48.72
N GLN A 202 -7.20 6.41 48.06
CA GLN A 202 -7.70 7.74 48.50
C GLN A 202 -6.71 8.85 48.96
N GLU A 203 -6.78 10.14 48.58
CA GLU A 203 -7.83 11.16 48.28
C GLU A 203 -7.83 12.25 49.37
N SER A 204 -7.50 13.49 49.02
CA SER A 204 -8.14 14.72 49.54
C SER A 204 -7.59 16.00 48.86
N LYS A 205 -8.55 16.87 48.51
CA LYS A 205 -8.49 18.27 48.01
C LYS A 205 -9.18 19.13 49.10
N PRO A 206 -9.45 20.46 48.97
CA PRO A 206 -8.98 21.49 48.04
C PRO A 206 -8.66 22.87 48.71
N HIS A 207 -8.20 23.87 47.94
CA HIS A 207 -8.56 25.29 48.14
C HIS A 207 -8.37 26.09 46.83
N SER A 208 -8.86 27.33 46.81
CA SER A 208 -9.71 27.97 45.80
C SER A 208 -9.17 29.25 45.15
N GLY A 209 -9.72 29.64 43.99
CA GLY A 209 -9.71 30.99 43.37
C GLY A 209 -8.58 31.22 42.36
N ASP A 210 -8.71 31.88 41.21
CA ASP A 210 -9.77 32.77 40.71
C ASP A 210 -9.66 32.93 39.17
N LYS A 211 -10.69 33.52 38.54
CA LYS A 211 -10.92 33.65 37.09
C LYS A 211 -10.01 34.66 36.38
N SER A 212 -9.70 34.42 35.09
CA SER A 212 -9.56 35.48 34.06
C SER A 212 -9.57 34.91 32.64
N SER A 213 -10.54 35.39 31.84
CA SER A 213 -10.66 35.19 30.40
C SER A 213 -9.64 36.03 29.64
N GLN A 214 -8.96 35.47 28.62
CA GLN A 214 -8.45 36.31 27.53
C GLN A 214 -8.23 35.55 26.20
N LYS A 215 -8.47 36.30 25.14
CA LYS A 215 -8.68 35.93 23.74
C LYS A 215 -7.42 35.35 23.07
N SER A 216 -7.67 34.47 22.10
CA SER A 216 -6.79 34.10 21.00
C SER A 216 -6.14 35.29 20.29
N PRO A 217 -4.92 35.10 19.78
CA PRO A 217 -4.67 35.39 18.38
C PRO A 217 -3.88 34.28 17.66
N THR A 218 -4.50 33.66 16.66
CA THR A 218 -3.77 33.18 15.46
C THR A 218 -2.93 34.32 14.89
N PRO A 219 -1.70 34.07 14.37
CA PRO A 219 -1.62 34.00 12.90
C PRO A 219 -0.44 33.21 12.30
N LYS A 220 -0.58 32.98 10.98
CA LYS A 220 0.44 32.83 9.91
C LYS A 220 0.81 31.43 9.44
N SER A 221 -0.12 30.88 8.64
CA SER A 221 0.08 30.38 7.27
C SER A 221 1.55 30.23 6.82
N LEU A 222 2.04 28.99 6.86
CA LEU A 222 3.25 28.58 6.13
C LEU A 222 2.97 28.69 4.64
N LYS A 223 3.63 29.65 4.00
CA LYS A 223 3.66 29.81 2.54
C LYS A 223 4.07 28.48 1.90
N LYS A 224 3.22 27.93 1.03
CA LYS A 224 3.55 26.81 0.12
C LYS A 224 4.80 27.20 -0.68
N THR A 225 5.96 26.69 -0.29
CA THR A 225 7.15 26.65 -1.13
C THR A 225 6.79 25.82 -2.36
N LYS A 226 6.89 26.43 -3.53
CA LYS A 226 6.69 25.75 -4.82
C LYS A 226 7.66 24.57 -4.87
N SER A 227 7.15 23.35 -5.01
CA SER A 227 7.96 22.17 -5.30
C SER A 227 8.86 22.47 -6.50
N PRO A 228 10.17 22.15 -6.46
CA PRO A 228 11.05 22.36 -7.60
C PRO A 228 10.47 21.67 -8.84
N LYS A 229 10.38 22.43 -9.94
CA LYS A 229 9.82 21.98 -11.20
C LYS A 229 10.77 20.94 -11.79
N VAL A 230 10.47 19.65 -11.55
CA VAL A 230 11.24 18.53 -12.09
C VAL A 230 11.32 18.71 -13.60
N GLN A 231 12.54 18.77 -14.13
CA GLN A 231 12.81 18.97 -15.55
C GLN A 231 12.15 17.83 -16.33
N ARG A 232 11.10 18.14 -17.10
CA ARG A 232 10.48 17.16 -17.98
C ARG A 232 11.38 16.94 -19.20
N ARG A 233 11.36 15.71 -19.69
CA ARG A 233 12.17 15.19 -20.80
C ARG A 233 12.22 16.16 -21.99
N PRO A 234 13.37 16.36 -22.65
CA PRO A 234 13.49 17.21 -23.83
C PRO A 234 12.46 16.85 -24.92
N SER A 235 11.84 17.86 -25.53
CA SER A 235 10.80 17.71 -26.55
C SER A 235 11.26 16.98 -27.82
N THR A 236 12.57 16.83 -28.00
CA THR A 236 13.22 16.21 -29.17
C THR A 236 13.59 14.75 -28.94
N HIS A 237 13.22 14.15 -27.79
CA HIS A 237 13.54 12.75 -27.51
C HIS A 237 12.57 11.79 -28.21
N HIS A 238 13.04 11.11 -29.24
CA HIS A 238 12.36 9.94 -29.80
C HIS A 238 12.71 8.69 -28.97
N PRO A 239 11.72 7.91 -28.50
CA PRO A 239 12.00 6.64 -27.83
C PRO A 239 12.73 5.72 -28.81
N GLY A 240 13.97 5.34 -28.51
CA GLY A 240 14.69 4.32 -29.25
C GLY A 240 14.00 2.96 -29.14
N CYS A 241 14.33 2.02 -30.02
CA CYS A 241 13.86 0.63 -29.97
C CYS A 241 14.19 -0.09 -28.64
N ASP A 242 15.09 0.48 -27.83
CA ASP A 242 15.51 -0.06 -26.54
C ASP A 242 14.61 0.35 -25.37
N SER A 243 13.47 1.00 -25.64
CA SER A 243 12.57 1.49 -24.61
C SER A 243 12.01 0.38 -23.70
N VAL A 244 11.70 0.75 -22.46
CA VAL A 244 11.06 -0.11 -21.45
C VAL A 244 9.75 -0.69 -21.98
N ARG A 245 9.48 -1.97 -21.69
CA ARG A 245 8.25 -2.66 -22.14
C ARG A 245 7.01 -1.95 -21.61
N LYS A 246 5.97 -1.83 -22.46
CA LYS A 246 4.74 -1.12 -22.11
C LYS A 246 4.02 -1.82 -20.95
N ALA A 247 3.32 -1.06 -20.11
CA ALA A 247 2.63 -1.60 -18.94
C ALA A 247 1.63 -2.73 -19.27
N GLY A 248 0.91 -2.60 -20.39
CA GLY A 248 -0.06 -3.60 -20.87
C GLY A 248 0.53 -4.76 -21.66
N GLU A 249 1.85 -4.80 -21.87
CA GLU A 249 2.50 -5.86 -22.65
C GLU A 249 2.53 -7.17 -21.87
N LYS A 250 2.03 -8.26 -22.47
CA LYS A 250 1.95 -9.58 -21.81
C LYS A 250 3.36 -10.17 -21.61
N THR A 251 3.54 -10.97 -20.56
CA THR A 251 4.78 -11.75 -20.37
C THR A 251 4.86 -12.76 -21.51
N THR A 252 6.08 -13.06 -21.95
CA THR A 252 6.30 -14.05 -23.02
C THR A 252 5.97 -15.46 -22.53
N ILE A 253 6.15 -15.71 -21.23
CA ILE A 253 5.84 -16.98 -20.57
C ILE A 253 4.97 -16.75 -19.32
N SER A 254 4.21 -17.78 -18.92
CA SER A 254 3.44 -17.75 -17.67
C SER A 254 4.38 -17.88 -16.46
N LYS A 255 3.88 -17.53 -15.27
CA LYS A 255 4.65 -17.63 -14.02
C LYS A 255 4.98 -19.09 -13.69
N GLU A 256 4.08 -20.02 -13.99
CA GLU A 256 4.23 -21.46 -13.78
C GLU A 256 5.33 -22.02 -14.71
N ALA A 257 5.37 -21.57 -15.97
CA ALA A 257 6.45 -21.90 -16.90
C ALA A 257 7.79 -21.32 -16.43
N ALA A 258 7.79 -20.08 -15.95
CA ALA A 258 8.99 -19.44 -15.39
C ALA A 258 9.54 -20.18 -14.16
N CYS A 259 8.67 -20.66 -13.26
CA CYS A 259 9.07 -21.47 -12.10
C CYS A 259 9.74 -22.78 -12.51
N LYS A 260 9.29 -23.43 -13.60
CA LYS A 260 9.90 -24.67 -14.13
C LYS A 260 11.26 -24.44 -14.78
N MET A 261 11.60 -23.19 -15.13
CA MET A 261 12.89 -22.82 -15.72
C MET A 261 13.97 -22.49 -14.68
N LEU A 262 13.61 -22.51 -13.39
CA LEU A 262 14.57 -22.33 -12.31
C LEU A 262 15.34 -23.63 -12.05
N PRO A 263 16.63 -23.55 -11.67
CA PRO A 263 17.35 -24.71 -11.19
C PRO A 263 16.70 -25.22 -9.89
N GLY A 264 16.68 -26.55 -9.68
CA GLY A 264 15.81 -27.23 -8.71
C GLY A 264 15.94 -26.84 -7.23
N ARG A 265 16.87 -25.97 -6.86
CA ARG A 265 17.04 -25.43 -5.49
C ARG A 265 16.58 -23.97 -5.34
N VAL A 266 16.22 -23.29 -6.43
CA VAL A 266 15.91 -21.87 -6.42
C VAL A 266 14.41 -21.65 -6.33
N ILE A 267 13.96 -20.95 -5.29
CA ILE A 267 12.55 -20.62 -5.06
C ILE A 267 12.21 -19.33 -5.81
N TRP A 268 11.15 -19.34 -6.62
CA TRP A 268 10.73 -18.14 -7.39
C TRP A 268 10.58 -16.88 -6.54
N LYS A 269 10.09 -17.00 -5.30
CA LYS A 269 9.92 -15.90 -4.33
C LYS A 269 11.23 -15.33 -3.78
N GLU A 270 12.35 -16.00 -3.96
CA GLU A 270 13.68 -15.57 -3.52
C GLU A 270 14.53 -15.03 -4.68
N VAL A 271 14.16 -15.34 -5.93
CA VAL A 271 14.83 -14.81 -7.12
C VAL A 271 14.72 -13.28 -7.16
N ARG A 272 15.81 -12.57 -7.48
CA ARG A 272 15.80 -11.10 -7.58
C ARG A 272 14.71 -10.59 -8.55
N PRO A 273 14.04 -9.44 -8.26
CA PRO A 273 12.94 -8.94 -9.09
C PRO A 273 13.29 -8.65 -10.56
N ASP A 274 14.52 -8.24 -10.84
CA ASP A 274 15.05 -8.01 -12.19
C ASP A 274 15.25 -9.32 -12.96
N VAL A 275 15.86 -10.32 -12.34
CA VAL A 275 16.01 -11.67 -12.90
C VAL A 275 14.64 -12.28 -13.23
N ARG A 276 13.64 -12.10 -12.36
CA ARG A 276 12.26 -12.57 -12.63
C ARG A 276 11.70 -11.98 -13.90
N GLN A 277 11.90 -10.68 -14.17
CA GLN A 277 11.37 -10.05 -15.37
C GLN A 277 12.03 -10.55 -16.64
N ILE A 278 13.35 -10.80 -16.61
CA ILE A 278 14.08 -11.38 -17.73
C ILE A 278 13.61 -12.81 -18.00
N ILE A 279 13.35 -13.60 -16.95
CA ILE A 279 12.79 -14.94 -17.11
C ILE A 279 11.38 -14.87 -17.69
N LEU A 280 10.54 -13.97 -17.18
CA LEU A 280 9.20 -13.72 -17.71
C LEU A 280 9.19 -13.19 -19.15
N ALA A 281 10.31 -12.67 -19.65
CA ALA A 281 10.54 -12.33 -21.05
C ALA A 281 10.93 -13.54 -21.91
N GLY A 282 11.11 -14.73 -21.32
CA GLY A 282 11.40 -16.00 -22.00
C GLY A 282 12.87 -16.45 -21.93
N ILE A 283 13.71 -15.78 -21.15
CA ILE A 283 15.15 -16.08 -21.05
C ILE A 283 15.39 -17.06 -19.89
N LYS A 284 16.25 -18.07 -20.09
CA LYS A 284 16.62 -19.04 -19.05
C LYS A 284 17.36 -18.38 -17.89
N TYR A 285 17.20 -18.90 -16.68
CA TYR A 285 17.82 -18.39 -15.44
C TYR A 285 19.32 -18.08 -15.60
N GLU A 286 20.12 -19.04 -16.09
CA GLU A 286 21.57 -18.86 -16.29
C GLU A 286 21.92 -17.75 -17.28
N THR A 287 21.11 -17.61 -18.33
CA THR A 287 21.29 -16.57 -19.34
C THR A 287 20.85 -15.21 -18.80
N ALA A 288 19.83 -15.18 -17.95
CA ALA A 288 19.35 -13.97 -17.29
C ALA A 288 20.41 -13.39 -16.34
N MET A 289 21.04 -14.24 -15.54
CA MET A 289 22.15 -13.86 -14.65
C MET A 289 23.32 -13.30 -15.46
N ARG A 290 23.80 -14.05 -16.46
CA ARG A 290 24.90 -13.60 -17.34
C ARG A 290 24.60 -12.28 -18.07
N ARG A 291 23.33 -12.01 -18.39
CA ARG A 291 22.90 -10.77 -19.05
C ARG A 291 22.89 -9.58 -18.10
N LEU A 292 22.57 -9.79 -16.82
CA LEU A 292 22.60 -8.76 -15.78
C LEU A 292 24.02 -8.48 -15.26
N ASP A 293 24.92 -9.45 -15.38
CA ASP A 293 26.34 -9.29 -15.04
C ASP A 293 27.13 -8.52 -16.13
N GLN A 294 26.53 -8.35 -17.32
CA GLN A 294 27.10 -7.50 -18.37
C GLN A 294 26.76 -6.04 -18.10
N ASP A 295 27.74 -5.15 -18.24
CA ASP A 295 27.55 -3.68 -18.19
C ASP A 295 26.82 -3.18 -19.46
N LYS A 296 25.58 -3.63 -19.63
CA LYS A 296 24.72 -3.33 -20.77
C LYS A 296 23.33 -2.95 -20.29
N PRO A 297 22.63 -2.05 -21.02
CA PRO A 297 21.29 -1.66 -20.65
C PRO A 297 20.32 -2.84 -20.70
N ALA A 298 19.71 -3.19 -19.56
CA ALA A 298 18.72 -4.27 -19.44
C ALA A 298 17.26 -3.77 -19.45
N HIS A 299 17.04 -2.46 -19.66
CA HIS A 299 15.73 -1.84 -19.45
C HIS A 299 14.64 -2.29 -20.44
N GLY A 300 15.02 -2.78 -21.62
CA GLY A 300 14.12 -3.41 -22.59
C GLY A 300 13.53 -4.75 -22.15
N PHE A 301 14.04 -5.38 -21.09
CA PHE A 301 13.47 -6.61 -20.54
C PHE A 301 12.40 -6.35 -19.47
N PHE A 302 12.38 -5.15 -18.90
CA PHE A 302 11.51 -4.79 -17.79
C PHE A 302 10.22 -4.16 -18.29
N ARG A 303 9.09 -4.50 -17.65
CA ARG A 303 7.87 -3.71 -17.81
C ARG A 303 7.96 -2.43 -17.01
N GLN A 304 7.36 -1.36 -17.55
CA GLN A 304 7.35 -0.04 -16.91
C GLN A 304 6.90 -0.06 -15.44
N PRO A 305 5.80 -0.75 -15.03
CA PRO A 305 5.39 -0.77 -13.62
C PRO A 305 6.41 -1.46 -12.71
N GLN A 306 7.07 -2.51 -13.22
CA GLN A 306 8.06 -3.23 -12.42
C GLN A 306 9.36 -2.44 -12.31
N LEU A 307 9.81 -1.81 -13.40
CA LEU A 307 10.99 -0.95 -13.39
C LEU A 307 10.82 0.22 -12.42
N VAL A 308 9.64 0.86 -12.42
CA VAL A 308 9.33 1.93 -11.46
C VAL A 308 9.41 1.43 -10.02
N LYS A 309 8.83 0.27 -9.70
CA LYS A 309 8.93 -0.32 -8.36
C LYS A 309 10.37 -0.57 -7.94
N MET A 310 11.19 -1.10 -8.85
CA MET A 310 12.62 -1.32 -8.58
C MET A 310 13.32 0.01 -8.32
N LEU A 311 13.18 1.01 -9.20
CA LEU A 311 13.80 2.33 -9.04
C LEU A 311 13.40 3.05 -7.75
N VAL A 312 12.12 3.00 -7.37
CA VAL A 312 11.63 3.57 -6.12
C VAL A 312 12.28 2.89 -4.91
N SER A 313 12.40 1.56 -4.93
CA SER A 313 13.14 0.82 -3.90
C SER A 313 14.61 1.22 -3.87
N MET A 314 15.29 1.35 -5.02
CA MET A 314 16.69 1.79 -5.09
C MET A 314 16.89 3.18 -4.47
N MET A 315 15.99 4.12 -4.79
CA MET A 315 16.02 5.48 -4.26
C MET A 315 15.76 5.52 -2.74
N TYR A 316 14.80 4.73 -2.27
CA TYR A 316 14.46 4.65 -0.85
C TYR A 316 15.64 4.10 -0.03
N TRP A 317 16.29 3.04 -0.52
CA TRP A 317 17.41 2.39 0.17
C TRP A 317 18.77 3.06 -0.07
N ARG A 318 18.85 4.10 -0.91
CA ARG A 318 20.09 4.82 -1.30
C ARG A 318 21.23 3.90 -1.76
N ARG A 319 20.88 2.80 -2.41
CA ARG A 319 21.82 1.84 -2.96
C ARG A 319 21.54 1.78 -4.44
N LEU A 320 22.37 2.40 -5.27
CA LEU A 320 22.23 2.33 -6.74
C LEU A 320 22.90 1.06 -7.29
N ASP A 321 23.95 0.58 -6.62
CA ASP A 321 24.81 -0.50 -7.11
C ASP A 321 24.68 -1.82 -6.33
N LEU A 322 23.85 -1.86 -5.27
CA LEU A 322 23.72 -3.04 -4.40
C LEU A 322 22.35 -3.71 -4.53
N THR A 323 22.38 -4.99 -4.90
CA THR A 323 21.29 -5.92 -4.66
C THR A 323 21.34 -6.36 -3.18
N PRO A 324 20.22 -6.44 -2.43
CA PRO A 324 18.91 -6.89 -2.88
C PRO A 324 17.81 -5.83 -2.78
N TRP A 325 17.06 -5.68 -3.88
CA TRP A 325 15.83 -4.91 -3.97
C TRP A 325 14.69 -5.70 -3.33
N ALA A 326 14.58 -5.62 -2.00
CA ALA A 326 13.43 -6.14 -1.25
C ALA A 326 12.17 -5.31 -1.51
#